data_AF-J9DAF8-F1
#
_entry.id   AF-J9DAF8-F1
#
_cell.length_a   1.000
_cell.length_b   1.000
_cell.length_c   1.000
_cell.angle_alpha   90.00
_cell.angle_beta   90.00
_cell.angle_gamma   90.00
#
_symmetry.space_group_name_H-M   'P 1'
#
loop_
_entity.id
_entity.type
_entity.pdbx_description
1 polymer ?
#
loop_
_entity_poly.entity_id
_entity_poly.type
_entity_poly.pdbx_seq_one_letter_code
_entity_poly.pdbx_strand_id
1 'polypeptide(L)'
;MHIQAQEQQPINGYLVPMCVYEGDTIPCVQLRTVYIFRPLTFKNDRQRREYNRLVRNVKKVYPISKEINRAIIETYEYLQTLPDAKARQKHIKRVEKGLKEQYTPRMKKLSFSQGKLLIKLVDRQSNQTSYELVKAFMGPFKAGFYQAFASLFGASLKKEYDPEGEDRLTERIVLMVENGQL
;
A
#
# COMPACT_ATOMS: atom_id res chain seq x y z
N MET A 1 -28.40 -46.00 -3.22
CA MET A 1 -28.97 -44.68 -2.88
C MET A 1 -28.33 -43.66 -3.81
N HIS A 2 -29.10 -43.13 -4.76
CA HIS A 2 -28.64 -42.13 -5.70
C HIS A 2 -28.52 -40.78 -4.96
N ILE A 3 -27.32 -40.22 -4.92
CA ILE A 3 -27.10 -38.83 -4.50
C ILE A 3 -27.50 -37.99 -5.70
N GLN A 4 -28.72 -37.42 -5.67
CA GLN A 4 -29.11 -36.41 -6.64
C GLN A 4 -28.20 -35.19 -6.43
N ALA A 5 -27.40 -34.87 -7.45
CA ALA A 5 -26.75 -33.58 -7.56
C ALA A 5 -27.83 -32.50 -7.55
N GLN A 6 -27.70 -31.50 -6.67
CA GLN A 6 -28.60 -30.35 -6.64
C GLN A 6 -28.58 -29.67 -8.01
N GLU A 7 -29.70 -29.72 -8.71
CA GLU A 7 -29.94 -28.92 -9.92
C GLU A 7 -29.72 -27.45 -9.59
N GLN A 8 -28.77 -26.82 -10.27
CA GLN A 8 -28.58 -25.37 -10.21
C GLN A 8 -29.77 -24.70 -10.89
N GLN A 9 -30.82 -24.42 -10.13
CA GLN A 9 -31.90 -23.57 -10.59
C GLN A 9 -31.35 -22.18 -10.93
N PRO A 10 -31.78 -21.55 -12.05
CA PRO A 10 -31.33 -20.22 -12.39
C PRO A 10 -31.80 -19.23 -11.31
N ILE A 11 -30.85 -18.73 -10.53
CA ILE A 11 -31.12 -17.78 -9.45
C ILE A 11 -31.59 -16.47 -10.07
N ASN A 12 -32.88 -16.15 -9.95
CA ASN A 12 -33.44 -14.86 -10.34
C ASN A 12 -33.24 -13.87 -9.18
N GLY A 13 -31.99 -13.49 -8.91
CA GLY A 13 -31.61 -12.66 -7.76
C GLY A 13 -30.13 -12.32 -7.70
N TYR A 14 -29.72 -11.58 -6.66
CA TYR A 14 -28.33 -11.18 -6.44
C TYR A 14 -27.65 -12.12 -5.42
N LEU A 15 -26.44 -12.59 -5.76
CA LEU A 15 -25.59 -13.27 -4.79
C LEU A 15 -25.04 -12.26 -3.79
N VAL A 16 -25.30 -12.50 -2.51
CA VAL A 16 -24.85 -11.65 -1.40
C VAL A 16 -24.12 -12.50 -0.35
N PRO A 17 -23.15 -11.93 0.38
CA PRO A 17 -22.54 -12.63 1.51
C PRO A 17 -23.59 -12.97 2.58
N MET A 18 -23.40 -14.10 3.25
CA MET A 18 -24.29 -14.59 4.31
C MET A 18 -23.58 -14.64 5.65
N CYS A 19 -24.34 -14.53 6.75
CA CYS A 19 -23.88 -14.91 8.08
C CYS A 19 -24.94 -15.75 8.80
N VAL A 20 -24.50 -16.64 9.69
CA VAL A 20 -25.40 -17.47 10.50
C VAL A 20 -25.81 -16.68 11.73
N TYR A 21 -27.10 -16.43 11.89
CA TYR A 21 -27.69 -15.75 13.02
C TYR A 21 -28.76 -16.66 13.62
N GLU A 22 -28.57 -17.05 14.88
CA GLU A 22 -29.50 -17.94 15.61
C GLU A 22 -29.83 -19.26 14.89
N GLY A 23 -28.87 -19.80 14.14
CA GLY A 23 -29.04 -21.04 13.38
C GLY A 23 -29.68 -20.87 12.00
N ASP A 24 -30.07 -19.65 11.62
CA ASP A 24 -30.57 -19.32 10.28
C ASP A 24 -29.52 -18.56 9.45
N THR A 25 -29.62 -18.68 8.12
CA THR A 25 -28.70 -18.04 7.17
C THR A 25 -29.31 -16.75 6.65
N ILE A 26 -28.77 -15.61 7.06
CA ILE A 26 -29.26 -14.29 6.65
C ILE A 26 -28.24 -13.57 5.76
N PRO A 27 -28.67 -12.72 4.81
CA PRO A 27 -27.79 -11.81 4.10
C PRO A 27 -27.06 -10.87 5.06
N CYS A 28 -25.73 -10.81 4.98
CA CYS A 28 -24.93 -9.94 5.84
C CYS A 28 -23.95 -9.13 4.99
N VAL A 29 -24.02 -7.81 5.12
CA VAL A 29 -23.12 -6.89 4.43
C VAL A 29 -22.24 -6.20 5.45
N GLN A 30 -20.93 -6.43 5.37
CA GLN A 30 -19.98 -5.68 6.16
C GLN A 30 -19.77 -4.30 5.52
N LEU A 31 -20.26 -3.25 6.19
CA LEU A 31 -20.00 -1.89 5.76
C LEU A 31 -18.52 -1.55 5.95
N ARG A 32 -17.98 -0.71 5.05
CA ARG A 32 -16.62 -0.20 5.17
C ARG A 32 -16.55 0.80 6.32
N THR A 33 -15.49 0.76 7.10
CA THR A 33 -15.21 1.78 8.12
C THR A 33 -15.05 3.14 7.46
N VAL A 34 -15.87 4.11 7.86
CA VAL A 34 -15.78 5.49 7.37
C VAL A 34 -15.15 6.37 8.44
N TYR A 35 -14.10 7.08 8.07
CA TYR A 35 -13.45 8.04 8.96
C TYR A 35 -14.07 9.42 8.79
N ILE A 36 -14.59 9.98 9.89
CA ILE A 36 -15.14 11.33 9.92
C ILE A 36 -14.17 12.23 10.67
N PHE A 37 -13.59 13.18 9.95
CA PHE A 37 -12.67 14.15 10.54
C PHE A 37 -13.30 15.54 10.61
N ARG A 38 -13.09 16.24 11.74
CA ARG A 38 -13.51 17.64 11.88
C ARG A 38 -12.84 18.52 10.82
N PRO A 39 -13.53 19.51 10.23
CA PRO A 39 -12.93 20.44 9.26
C PRO A 39 -11.64 21.07 9.81
N LEU A 40 -10.62 21.20 8.97
CA LEU A 40 -9.36 21.84 9.36
C LEU A 40 -9.52 23.36 9.34
N THR A 41 -9.10 24.01 10.43
CA THR A 41 -8.93 25.46 10.48
C THR A 41 -7.46 25.80 10.22
N PHE A 42 -7.21 26.62 9.20
CA PHE A 42 -5.85 27.04 8.86
C PHE A 42 -5.58 28.42 9.47
N LYS A 43 -4.41 28.58 10.11
CA LYS A 43 -4.02 29.89 10.68
C LYS A 43 -3.77 30.93 9.59
N ASN A 44 -3.33 30.50 8.40
CA ASN A 44 -3.00 31.37 7.29
C ASN A 44 -3.05 30.64 5.94
N ASP A 45 -2.96 31.42 4.86
CA ASP A 45 -2.93 30.94 3.47
C ASP A 45 -1.75 30.01 3.17
N ARG A 46 -0.62 30.20 3.86
CA ARG A 46 0.55 29.32 3.71
C ARG A 46 0.23 27.90 4.17
N GLN A 47 -0.36 27.73 5.35
CA GLN A 47 -0.77 26.41 5.86
C GLN A 47 -1.79 25.74 4.94
N ARG A 48 -2.78 26.51 4.43
CA ARG A 48 -3.76 25.99 3.46
C ARG A 48 -3.07 25.49 2.18
N ARG A 49 -2.08 26.23 1.66
CA ARG A 49 -1.30 25.82 0.49
C ARG A 49 -0.45 24.58 0.75
N GLU A 50 0.18 24.48 1.91
CA GLU A 50 0.97 23.32 2.33
C GLU A 50 0.08 22.07 2.43
N TYR A 51 -1.09 22.19 3.06
CA TYR A 51 -2.10 21.11 3.10
C TYR A 51 -2.54 20.68 1.70
N ASN A 52 -2.93 21.62 0.84
CA ASN A 52 -3.34 21.31 -0.54
C ASN A 52 -2.20 20.67 -1.35
N ARG A 53 -0.94 21.03 -1.09
CA ARG A 53 0.23 20.36 -1.70
C ARG A 53 0.36 18.93 -1.20
N LEU A 54 0.17 18.70 0.11
CA LEU A 54 0.20 17.37 0.70
C LEU A 54 -0.92 16.49 0.12
N VAL A 55 -2.15 16.98 0.03
CA VAL A 55 -3.28 16.26 -0.61
C VAL A 55 -2.94 15.83 -2.04
N ARG A 56 -2.43 16.75 -2.88
CA ARG A 56 -2.02 16.42 -4.25
C ARG A 56 -0.90 15.38 -4.28
N ASN A 57 0.08 15.48 -3.38
CA ASN A 57 1.16 14.53 -3.28
C ASN A 57 0.66 13.14 -2.87
N VAL A 58 -0.22 13.05 -1.87
CA VAL A 58 -0.84 11.78 -1.44
C VAL A 58 -1.60 11.17 -2.61
N LYS A 59 -2.49 11.92 -3.29
CA LYS A 59 -3.22 11.41 -4.46
C LYS A 59 -2.33 10.86 -5.58
N LYS A 60 -1.17 11.49 -5.81
CA LYS A 60 -0.21 11.04 -6.84
C LYS A 60 0.59 9.81 -6.40
N VAL A 61 0.99 9.76 -5.13
CA VAL A 61 1.99 8.81 -4.63
C VAL A 61 1.34 7.56 -4.02
N TYR A 62 0.17 7.71 -3.39
CA TYR A 62 -0.51 6.63 -2.70
C TYR A 62 -0.85 5.43 -3.60
N PRO A 63 -1.35 5.59 -4.84
CA PRO A 63 -1.55 4.45 -5.75
C PRO A 63 -0.26 3.67 -6.02
N ILE A 64 0.87 4.39 -6.21
CA ILE A 64 2.18 3.78 -6.43
C ILE A 64 2.61 2.95 -5.21
N SER A 65 2.37 3.47 -3.99
CA SER A 65 2.69 2.72 -2.76
C SER A 65 1.92 1.41 -2.66
N LYS A 66 0.63 1.39 -3.04
CA LYS A 66 -0.19 0.19 -3.06
C LYS A 66 0.30 -0.85 -4.06
N GLU A 67 0.68 -0.41 -5.27
CA GLU A 67 1.22 -1.30 -6.29
C GLU A 67 2.53 -1.96 -5.81
N ILE A 68 3.41 -1.19 -5.17
CA ILE A 68 4.65 -1.69 -4.59
C ILE A 68 4.37 -2.69 -3.45
N ASN A 69 3.49 -2.34 -2.51
CA ASN A 69 3.15 -3.22 -1.39
C ASN A 69 2.56 -4.56 -1.88
N ARG A 70 1.70 -4.51 -2.90
CA ARG A 70 1.16 -5.72 -3.54
C ARG A 70 2.27 -6.58 -4.15
N ALA A 71 3.19 -5.98 -4.90
CA ALA A 71 4.32 -6.72 -5.49
C ALA A 71 5.22 -7.35 -4.41
N ILE A 72 5.40 -6.67 -3.27
CA ILE A 72 6.14 -7.19 -2.12
C ILE A 72 5.43 -8.42 -1.52
N ILE A 73 4.12 -8.33 -1.26
CA ILE A 73 3.32 -9.43 -0.71
C ILE A 73 3.34 -10.63 -1.66
N GLU A 74 3.07 -10.43 -2.96
CA GLU A 74 3.09 -11.48 -3.97
C GLU A 74 4.46 -12.15 -4.06
N THR A 75 5.54 -11.36 -3.98
CA THR A 75 6.90 -11.91 -3.97
C THR A 75 7.14 -12.72 -2.70
N TYR A 76 6.73 -12.22 -1.53
CA TYR A 76 6.90 -12.93 -0.27
C TYR A 76 6.15 -14.27 -0.26
N GLU A 77 4.90 -14.29 -0.71
CA GLU A 77 4.08 -15.51 -0.85
C GLU A 77 4.76 -16.51 -1.78
N TYR A 78 5.25 -16.07 -2.94
CA TYR A 78 5.94 -16.95 -3.88
C TYR A 78 7.28 -17.46 -3.33
N LEU A 79 8.01 -16.65 -2.57
CA LEU A 79 9.26 -17.10 -1.94
C LEU A 79 9.02 -18.25 -0.97
N GLN A 80 7.86 -18.29 -0.29
CA GLN A 80 7.52 -19.38 0.62
C GLN A 80 7.33 -20.72 -0.12
N THR A 81 6.91 -20.71 -1.39
CA THR A 81 6.71 -21.94 -2.17
C THR A 81 8.00 -22.51 -2.77
N LEU A 82 9.13 -21.80 -2.67
CA LEU A 82 10.39 -22.22 -3.29
C LEU A 82 11.18 -23.18 -2.38
N PRO A 83 11.75 -24.26 -2.95
CA PRO A 83 12.34 -25.36 -2.19
C PRO A 83 13.71 -25.01 -1.58
N ASP A 84 14.49 -24.13 -2.20
CA ASP A 84 15.87 -23.88 -1.83
C ASP A 84 16.24 -22.37 -1.81
N ALA A 85 17.29 -22.03 -1.06
CA ALA A 85 17.79 -20.66 -0.95
C ALA A 85 18.27 -20.10 -2.30
N LYS A 86 18.77 -20.96 -3.19
CA LYS A 86 19.26 -20.55 -4.51
C LYS A 86 18.11 -20.16 -5.44
N ALA A 87 16.99 -20.89 -5.47
CA ALA A 87 15.81 -20.46 -6.22
C ALA A 87 15.22 -19.17 -5.65
N ARG A 88 15.17 -19.03 -4.31
CA ARG A 88 14.73 -17.79 -3.65
C ARG A 88 15.57 -16.59 -4.12
N GLN A 89 16.88 -16.71 -4.06
CA GLN A 89 17.78 -15.63 -4.52
C GLN A 89 17.62 -15.33 -6.02
N LYS A 90 17.44 -16.35 -6.87
CA LYS A 90 17.22 -16.17 -8.31
C LYS A 90 15.91 -15.44 -8.59
N HIS A 91 14.86 -15.76 -7.84
CA HIS A 91 13.56 -15.11 -7.96
C HIS A 91 13.63 -13.65 -7.50
N ILE A 92 14.23 -13.38 -6.33
CA ILE A 92 14.45 -12.02 -5.81
C ILE A 92 15.15 -11.15 -6.87
N LYS A 93 16.26 -11.63 -7.46
CA LYS A 93 16.99 -10.90 -8.51
C LYS A 93 16.13 -10.60 -9.75
N ARG A 94 15.23 -11.52 -10.12
CA ARG A 94 14.32 -11.32 -11.26
C ARG A 94 13.29 -10.24 -10.96
N VAL A 95 12.66 -10.31 -9.79
CA VAL A 95 11.69 -9.32 -9.33
C VAL A 95 12.34 -7.95 -9.19
N GLU A 96 13.52 -7.87 -8.56
CA GLU A 96 14.32 -6.65 -8.46
C GLU A 96 14.54 -6.00 -9.83
N LYS A 97 14.94 -6.78 -10.85
CA LYS A 97 15.14 -6.28 -12.21
C LYS A 97 13.85 -5.73 -12.82
N GLY A 98 12.74 -6.47 -12.70
CA GLY A 98 11.44 -6.05 -13.23
C GLY A 98 10.91 -4.78 -12.55
N LEU A 99 10.96 -4.73 -11.22
CA LEU A 99 10.60 -3.54 -10.44
C LEU A 99 11.48 -2.36 -10.83
N LYS A 100 12.76 -2.58 -11.13
CA LYS A 100 13.66 -1.52 -11.58
C LYS A 100 13.24 -0.91 -12.90
N GLU A 101 13.03 -1.76 -13.89
CA GLU A 101 12.61 -1.31 -15.22
C GLU A 101 11.26 -0.59 -15.16
N GLN A 102 10.32 -1.08 -14.35
CA GLN A 102 8.98 -0.52 -14.22
C GLN A 102 8.92 0.78 -13.41
N TYR A 103 9.57 0.82 -12.24
CA TYR A 103 9.40 1.92 -11.29
C TYR A 103 10.48 2.99 -11.37
N THR A 104 11.69 2.70 -11.88
CA THR A 104 12.74 3.73 -12.02
C THR A 104 12.26 4.94 -12.85
N PRO A 105 11.61 4.78 -14.02
CA PRO A 105 11.10 5.93 -14.78
C PRO A 105 10.02 6.72 -14.04
N ARG A 106 9.16 6.03 -13.26
CA ARG A 106 8.11 6.67 -12.46
C ARG A 106 8.70 7.45 -11.29
N MET A 107 9.68 6.86 -10.60
CA MET A 107 10.41 7.49 -9.49
C MET A 107 11.17 8.73 -9.95
N LYS A 108 11.77 8.71 -11.15
CA LYS A 108 12.44 9.89 -11.73
C LYS A 108 11.51 11.09 -11.96
N LYS A 109 10.19 10.86 -12.11
CA LYS A 109 9.17 11.90 -12.27
C LYS A 109 8.61 12.42 -10.94
N LEU A 110 9.06 11.88 -9.81
CA LEU A 110 8.68 12.34 -8.49
C LEU A 110 9.63 13.44 -8.02
N SER A 111 9.07 14.46 -7.37
CA SER A 111 9.89 15.40 -6.62
C SER A 111 10.49 14.73 -5.38
N PHE A 112 11.51 15.34 -4.79
CA PHE A 112 12.12 14.87 -3.54
C PHE A 112 11.10 14.66 -2.41
N SER A 113 10.14 15.58 -2.25
CA SER A 113 9.08 15.48 -1.23
C SER A 113 8.06 14.38 -1.53
N GLN A 114 7.72 14.16 -2.79
CA GLN A 114 6.88 13.04 -3.22
C GLN A 114 7.59 11.70 -3.00
N GLY A 115 8.88 11.66 -3.27
CA GLY A 115 9.75 10.53 -2.98
C GLY A 115 9.75 10.15 -1.50
N LYS A 116 10.03 11.12 -0.62
CA LYS A 116 9.99 10.91 0.83
C LYS A 116 8.62 10.39 1.30
N LEU A 117 7.54 10.94 0.76
CA LEU A 117 6.18 10.50 1.08
C LEU A 117 5.93 9.05 0.62
N LEU A 118 6.43 8.65 -0.54
CA LEU A 118 6.26 7.27 -1.06
C LEU A 118 6.82 6.25 -0.08
N ILE A 119 8.01 6.51 0.45
CA ILE A 119 8.69 5.63 1.41
C ILE A 119 7.81 5.43 2.64
N LYS A 120 7.36 6.54 3.23
CA LYS A 120 6.47 6.53 4.40
C LYS A 120 5.19 5.75 4.15
N LEU A 121 4.58 5.90 2.97
CA LEU A 121 3.34 5.20 2.64
C LEU A 121 3.55 3.70 2.36
N VAL A 122 4.71 3.31 1.85
CA VAL A 122 5.08 1.89 1.75
C VAL A 122 5.29 1.31 3.15
N ASP A 123 6.01 2.02 4.02
CA ASP A 123 6.23 1.63 5.41
C ASP A 123 4.89 1.43 6.17
N ARG A 124 3.98 2.42 6.08
CA ARG A 124 2.61 2.36 6.63
C ARG A 124 1.86 1.07 6.26
N GLN A 125 2.00 0.60 5.01
CA GLN A 125 1.23 -0.55 4.53
C GLN A 125 1.80 -1.89 4.95
N SER A 126 3.01 -1.89 5.49
CA SER A 126 3.82 -3.08 5.57
C SER A 126 4.23 -3.48 6.99
N ASN A 127 4.10 -2.58 7.96
CA ASN A 127 4.12 -2.71 9.43
C ASN A 127 5.00 -3.75 10.15
N GLN A 128 5.91 -4.47 9.48
CA GLN A 128 7.00 -5.33 10.01
C GLN A 128 7.76 -6.05 8.88
N THR A 129 7.11 -6.38 7.76
CA THR A 129 7.65 -7.29 6.74
C THR A 129 8.43 -6.58 5.61
N SER A 130 8.30 -5.27 5.48
CA SER A 130 8.87 -4.55 4.31
C SER A 130 10.16 -3.81 4.54
N TYR A 131 10.66 -3.68 5.76
CA TYR A 131 11.97 -3.05 5.96
C TYR A 131 13.07 -3.82 5.25
N GLU A 132 13.14 -5.14 5.49
CA GLU A 132 14.14 -6.00 4.86
C GLU A 132 13.83 -6.24 3.38
N LEU A 133 12.56 -6.42 3.01
CA LEU A 133 12.16 -6.63 1.63
C LEU A 133 12.36 -5.38 0.78
N VAL A 134 11.92 -4.19 1.18
CA VAL A 134 12.16 -2.93 0.45
C VAL A 134 13.66 -2.62 0.41
N LYS A 135 14.40 -2.84 1.50
CA LYS A 135 15.86 -2.66 1.52
C LYS A 135 16.60 -3.65 0.62
N ALA A 136 16.16 -4.92 0.59
CA ALA A 136 16.68 -5.94 -0.33
C ALA A 136 16.34 -5.56 -1.76
N PHE A 137 15.08 -5.24 -2.03
CA PHE A 137 14.60 -4.78 -3.33
C PHE A 137 15.41 -3.57 -3.80
N MET A 138 15.67 -2.58 -2.96
CA MET A 138 16.36 -1.34 -3.34
C MET A 138 17.90 -1.40 -3.24
N GLY A 139 18.48 -2.46 -2.68
CA GLY A 139 19.92 -2.65 -2.50
C GLY A 139 20.76 -2.64 -3.80
N PRO A 140 20.33 -3.29 -4.91
CA PRO A 140 21.04 -3.30 -6.20
C PRO A 140 20.72 -2.10 -7.09
N PHE A 141 19.84 -1.22 -6.64
CA PHE A 141 19.53 0.01 -7.32
C PHE A 141 20.48 1.12 -6.82
N LYS A 142 21.76 1.16 -7.18
CA LYS A 142 22.72 2.11 -6.56
C LYS A 142 23.29 3.24 -7.42
N ALA A 143 23.12 3.22 -8.74
CA ALA A 143 23.85 4.17 -9.60
C ALA A 143 23.01 5.42 -9.96
N GLY A 144 23.28 6.55 -9.30
CA GLY A 144 22.85 7.89 -9.72
C GLY A 144 21.70 8.50 -8.92
N PHE A 145 20.46 8.06 -9.16
CA PHE A 145 19.26 8.56 -8.44
C PHE A 145 19.19 8.12 -6.98
N TYR A 146 20.02 7.13 -6.65
CA TYR A 146 19.94 6.35 -5.43
C TYR A 146 20.80 6.83 -4.29
N GLN A 147 21.78 7.70 -4.47
CA GLN A 147 22.52 8.25 -3.32
C GLN A 147 21.66 9.26 -2.54
N ALA A 148 20.92 10.13 -3.23
CA ALA A 148 20.03 11.10 -2.58
C ALA A 148 18.84 10.39 -1.91
N PHE A 149 18.24 9.44 -2.62
CA PHE A 149 17.19 8.60 -2.04
C PHE A 149 17.75 7.66 -0.97
N ALA A 150 18.89 6.97 -1.13
CA ALA A 150 19.47 6.08 -0.11
C ALA A 150 19.94 6.84 1.14
N SER A 151 20.37 8.09 1.02
CA SER A 151 20.68 8.96 2.16
C SER A 151 19.39 9.36 2.90
N LEU A 152 18.36 9.77 2.16
CA LEU A 152 17.01 10.00 2.69
C LEU A 152 16.36 8.74 3.27
N PHE A 153 16.50 7.60 2.61
CA PHE A 153 16.05 6.28 3.02
C PHE A 153 16.85 5.89 4.26
N GLY A 154 18.17 6.04 4.31
CA GLY A 154 18.97 5.73 5.50
C GLY A 154 18.56 6.55 6.74
N ALA A 155 18.18 7.82 6.55
CA ALA A 155 17.71 8.69 7.61
C ALA A 155 16.20 8.55 7.93
N SER A 156 15.35 8.29 6.93
CA SER A 156 13.88 8.16 7.10
C SER A 156 13.39 6.73 7.27
N LEU A 157 14.12 5.69 6.86
CA LEU A 157 13.83 4.28 7.15
C LEU A 157 14.13 3.92 8.60
N LYS A 158 14.96 4.72 9.29
CA LYS A 158 15.10 4.61 10.76
C LYS A 158 13.89 5.18 11.49
N LYS A 159 13.04 5.92 10.80
CA LYS A 159 11.89 6.60 11.37
C LYS A 159 10.62 5.98 10.80
N GLU A 160 10.06 5.07 11.58
CA GLU A 160 8.81 4.39 11.28
C GLU A 160 7.67 5.40 11.03
N TYR A 161 6.71 4.98 10.22
CA TYR A 161 5.49 5.72 10.00
C TYR A 161 4.72 5.91 11.31
N ASP A 162 4.47 7.16 11.70
CA ASP A 162 3.83 7.51 12.97
C ASP A 162 2.45 8.15 12.72
N PRO A 163 1.37 7.34 12.65
CA PRO A 163 0.03 7.81 12.33
C PRO A 163 -0.58 8.69 13.43
N GLU A 164 -0.08 8.61 14.67
CA GLU A 164 -0.63 9.37 15.80
C GLU A 164 0.18 10.65 16.11
N GLY A 165 1.47 10.68 15.77
CA GLY A 165 2.32 11.85 15.92
C GLY A 165 2.60 12.56 14.61
N GLU A 166 3.81 12.39 14.08
CA GLU A 166 4.32 13.24 12.99
C GLU A 166 3.59 13.08 11.66
N ASP A 167 3.08 11.88 11.36
CA ASP A 167 2.40 11.57 10.11
C ASP A 167 0.88 11.64 10.20
N ARG A 168 0.31 12.06 11.35
CA ARG A 168 -1.14 12.14 11.57
C ARG A 168 -1.92 12.91 10.51
N LEU A 169 -1.38 14.02 10.01
CA LEU A 169 -2.03 14.77 8.94
C LEU A 169 -1.99 14.01 7.61
N THR A 170 -0.88 13.32 7.33
CA THR A 170 -0.75 12.44 6.17
C THR A 170 -1.73 11.28 6.27
N GLU A 171 -1.81 10.62 7.42
CA GLU A 171 -2.71 9.50 7.70
C GLU A 171 -4.17 9.90 7.46
N ARG A 172 -4.58 11.03 8.05
CA ARG A 172 -5.89 11.62 7.82
C ARG A 172 -6.19 11.80 6.33
N ILE A 173 -5.24 12.33 5.55
CA ILE A 173 -5.43 12.53 4.11
C ILE A 173 -5.52 11.20 3.37
N VAL A 174 -4.70 10.21 3.71
CA VAL A 174 -4.74 8.87 3.11
C VAL A 174 -6.11 8.23 3.34
N LEU A 175 -6.61 8.26 4.57
CA LEU A 175 -7.93 7.71 4.92
C LEU A 175 -9.07 8.42 4.16
N MET A 176 -8.98 9.75 3.98
CA MET A 176 -9.96 10.49 3.19
C MET A 176 -9.90 10.13 1.69
N VAL A 177 -8.70 9.93 1.14
CA VAL A 177 -8.51 9.51 -0.25
C VAL A 177 -9.01 8.08 -0.47
N GLU A 178 -8.72 7.16 0.46
CA GLU A 178 -9.22 5.77 0.42
C GLU A 178 -10.75 5.70 0.44
N ASN A 179 -11.40 6.60 1.18
CA ASN A 179 -12.86 6.66 1.32
C ASN A 179 -13.55 7.55 0.28
N GLY A 180 -12.82 8.09 -0.70
CA GLY A 180 -13.41 8.94 -1.76
C GLY A 180 -13.91 10.30 -1.28
N GLN A 181 -13.47 10.77 -0.11
CA GLN A 181 -13.84 12.08 0.44
C GLN A 181 -13.03 13.24 -0.18
N LEU A 182 -11.92 12.93 -0.86
CA LEU A 182 -11.03 13.90 -1.50
C LEU A 182 -10.82 13.64 -2.98
#